data_AF-A0AA38TEB4-F1
#
_entry.id   AF-A0AA38TEB4-F1
#
_cell.length_a   1.000
_cell.length_b   1.000
_cell.length_c   1.000
_cell.angle_alpha   90.00
_cell.angle_beta   90.00
_cell.angle_gamma   90.00
#
_symmetry.space_group_name_H-M   'P 1'
#
loop_
_entity.id
_entity.type
_entity.pdbx_description
1 polymer ?
#
loop_
_entity_poly.entity_id
_entity_poly.type
_entity_poly.pdbx_seq_one_letter_code
_entity_poly.pdbx_strand_id
1 'polypeptide(L)'
;MAEEAATKIANQEPECVAVEPPLAPEVESKPPPVPEEKPLAIVEKSVEEPDEEKPTEGSVKRDAVLARVATEKKDALIKAWEESERSKVENRTQKKLAAIGAWENSKKAELEAELKKIEENLEMKKAKCIEKMKNKVALLHKTAEEKRAITEAKRGEDLLKAEEVAAKCRATGSTPKKLLRWFSS
;
A
#
# COMPACT_ATOMS: atom_id res chain seq x y z
N MET A 1 47.52 -24.84 -26.58
CA MET A 1 47.89 -23.42 -26.45
C MET A 1 46.57 -22.70 -26.19
N ALA A 2 46.30 -22.23 -24.96
CA ALA A 2 46.87 -21.02 -24.34
C ALA A 2 46.29 -19.77 -25.03
N GLU A 3 45.69 -18.77 -24.38
CA GLU A 3 45.50 -18.40 -22.95
C GLU A 3 44.02 -17.95 -22.73
N GLU A 4 43.45 -17.85 -21.51
CA GLU A 4 43.50 -16.67 -20.60
C GLU A 4 43.32 -15.29 -21.30
N ALA A 5 42.61 -14.28 -20.80
CA ALA A 5 41.77 -14.11 -19.60
C ALA A 5 40.61 -13.12 -19.98
N ALA A 6 39.88 -12.36 -19.15
CA ALA A 6 39.81 -12.10 -17.70
C ALA A 6 38.38 -11.61 -17.32
N THR A 7 38.10 -11.45 -16.03
CA THR A 7 36.80 -11.01 -15.47
C THR A 7 36.74 -9.50 -15.18
N LYS A 8 35.60 -8.84 -15.42
CA LYS A 8 35.19 -7.67 -14.61
C LYS A 8 33.68 -7.38 -14.71
N ILE A 9 32.91 -7.88 -13.75
CA ILE A 9 31.63 -7.28 -13.36
C ILE A 9 31.79 -6.90 -11.90
N ALA A 10 31.76 -5.59 -11.62
CA ALA A 10 31.94 -5.06 -10.28
C ALA A 10 30.73 -5.41 -9.41
N ASN A 11 31.01 -5.84 -8.19
CA ASN A 11 30.00 -6.12 -7.18
C ASN A 11 29.43 -4.79 -6.66
N GLN A 12 28.10 -4.64 -6.67
CA GLN A 12 27.40 -3.66 -5.85
C GLN A 12 26.20 -4.35 -5.20
N GLU A 13 26.30 -4.53 -3.89
CA GLU A 13 25.24 -5.01 -3.02
C GLU A 13 24.25 -3.87 -2.77
N PRO A 14 22.92 -4.12 -2.79
CA PRO A 14 21.96 -3.19 -2.20
C PRO A 14 21.77 -3.50 -0.71
N GLU A 15 22.14 -2.55 0.15
CA GLU A 15 21.84 -2.59 1.58
C GLU A 15 20.31 -2.65 1.82
N CYS A 16 19.88 -3.56 2.68
CA CYS A 16 18.48 -3.71 3.06
C CYS A 16 18.18 -2.88 4.32
N VAL A 17 17.86 -1.60 4.16
CA VAL A 17 17.30 -0.80 5.27
C VAL A 17 15.83 -1.17 5.44
N ALA A 18 15.51 -1.87 6.54
CA ALA A 18 14.15 -2.15 6.93
C ALA A 18 13.47 -0.86 7.41
N VAL A 19 12.39 -0.45 6.74
CA VAL A 19 11.53 0.66 7.16
C VAL A 19 10.23 0.07 7.73
N GLU A 20 9.97 0.38 8.99
CA GLU A 20 8.81 -0.04 9.76
C GLU A 20 7.54 0.67 9.26
N PRO A 21 6.35 0.01 9.22
CA PRO A 21 5.15 0.61 8.64
C PRO A 21 4.59 1.76 9.51
N PRO A 22 4.15 2.89 8.92
CA PRO A 22 3.67 4.03 9.68
C PRO A 22 2.29 3.79 10.31
N LEU A 23 2.14 4.22 11.56
CA LEU A 23 0.87 4.27 12.29
C LEU A 23 -0.17 5.13 11.55
N ALA A 24 -1.43 4.70 11.61
CA ALA A 24 -2.56 5.44 11.08
C ALA A 24 -2.86 6.72 11.92
N PRO A 25 -3.33 7.81 11.29
CA PRO A 25 -3.72 9.02 12.02
C PRO A 25 -5.07 8.84 12.72
N GLU A 26 -5.05 8.98 14.05
CA GLU A 26 -6.24 8.98 14.90
C GLU A 26 -6.96 10.33 14.78
N VAL A 27 -8.19 10.34 14.26
CA VAL A 27 -8.97 11.57 14.00
C VAL A 27 -9.75 11.97 15.25
N GLU A 28 -9.14 12.81 16.10
CA GLU A 28 -9.75 13.34 17.31
C GLU A 28 -10.84 14.40 16.97
N SER A 29 -12.09 13.95 16.85
CA SER A 29 -13.24 14.81 16.51
C SER A 29 -13.83 15.50 17.75
N LYS A 30 -13.26 16.66 18.11
CA LYS A 30 -13.74 17.47 19.23
C LYS A 30 -14.96 18.33 18.83
N PRO A 31 -16.16 18.15 19.43
CA PRO A 31 -17.33 18.97 19.12
C PRO A 31 -17.22 20.38 19.72
N PRO A 32 -17.83 21.41 19.10
CA PRO A 32 -17.83 22.77 19.64
C PRO A 32 -18.76 22.89 20.87
N PRO A 33 -18.38 23.66 21.91
CA PRO A 33 -19.23 23.88 23.07
C PRO A 33 -20.37 24.85 22.76
N VAL A 34 -21.59 24.47 23.16
CA VAL A 34 -22.75 25.36 23.22
C VAL A 34 -22.64 26.23 24.48
N PRO A 35 -22.72 27.57 24.39
CA PRO A 35 -22.93 28.43 25.56
C PRO A 35 -24.42 28.66 25.78
N GLU A 36 -24.88 28.33 26.97
CA GLU A 36 -26.29 28.41 27.38
C GLU A 36 -26.80 29.85 27.58
N GLU A 37 -28.13 29.89 27.62
CA GLU A 37 -29.03 31.00 27.89
C GLU A 37 -28.56 31.99 28.99
N LYS A 38 -28.75 33.28 28.71
CA LYS A 38 -28.81 34.33 29.74
C LYS A 38 -30.18 35.01 29.66
N PRO A 39 -31.05 34.90 30.69
CA PRO A 39 -32.31 35.62 30.70
C PRO A 39 -32.04 37.12 30.92
N LEU A 40 -32.41 37.95 29.95
CA LEU A 40 -32.38 39.39 30.14
C LEU A 40 -33.53 39.82 31.05
N ALA A 41 -33.19 40.62 32.06
CA ALA A 41 -34.09 41.01 33.12
C ALA A 41 -35.26 41.88 32.61
N ILE A 42 -36.44 41.61 33.18
CA ILE A 42 -37.59 42.49 33.13
C ILE A 42 -37.20 43.81 33.80
N VAL A 43 -37.18 44.91 33.02
CA VAL A 43 -37.19 46.26 33.58
C VAL A 43 -38.64 46.73 33.60
N GLU A 44 -39.17 46.81 34.81
CA GLU A 44 -40.49 47.33 35.11
C GLU A 44 -40.51 48.86 34.96
N LYS A 45 -41.69 49.41 34.66
CA LYS A 45 -42.07 50.80 34.93
C LYS A 45 -41.33 51.90 34.15
N SER A 46 -41.94 52.33 33.05
CA SER A 46 -42.39 53.73 33.00
C SER A 46 -43.67 53.85 32.16
N VAL A 47 -44.74 54.32 32.80
CA VAL A 47 -45.98 54.75 32.13
C VAL A 47 -45.88 56.25 31.99
N GLU A 48 -45.78 56.73 30.76
CA GLU A 48 -46.16 58.09 30.38
C GLU A 48 -47.16 57.98 29.24
N GLU A 49 -48.43 58.23 29.56
CA GLU A 49 -49.37 58.74 28.56
C GLU A 49 -48.99 60.19 28.27
N PRO A 50 -49.24 60.66 27.04
CA PRO A 50 -50.18 61.77 26.99
C PRO A 50 -51.24 61.67 25.89
N ASP A 51 -52.39 62.26 26.24
CA ASP A 51 -53.44 62.85 25.43
C ASP A 51 -54.17 62.02 24.36
N GLU A 52 -55.48 61.93 24.59
CA GLU A 52 -56.48 61.80 23.54
C GLU A 52 -56.41 63.03 22.61
N GLU A 53 -56.38 62.80 21.29
CA GLU A 53 -57.32 63.36 20.29
C GLU A 53 -56.74 63.36 18.87
N LYS A 54 -57.11 62.35 18.07
CA LYS A 54 -57.67 62.48 16.69
C LYS A 54 -57.64 61.15 15.93
N PRO A 55 -58.71 60.78 15.20
CA PRO A 55 -58.78 59.53 14.44
C PRO A 55 -57.89 59.48 13.17
N THR A 56 -57.03 60.48 12.94
CA THR A 56 -56.26 60.63 11.70
C THR A 56 -54.84 60.03 11.76
N GLU A 57 -54.20 59.98 12.93
CA GLU A 57 -52.78 59.59 13.02
C GLU A 57 -52.56 58.07 12.89
N GLY A 58 -53.55 57.28 13.31
CA GLY A 58 -53.57 55.82 13.10
C GLY A 58 -53.68 55.40 11.63
N SER A 59 -54.02 56.30 10.70
CA SER A 59 -53.95 55.98 9.26
C SER A 59 -52.51 56.08 8.76
N VAL A 60 -51.85 57.21 8.98
CA VAL A 60 -50.48 57.47 8.51
C VAL A 60 -49.49 56.41 9.03
N LYS A 61 -49.64 55.99 10.29
CA LYS A 61 -48.82 54.91 10.88
C LYS A 61 -49.06 53.55 10.19
N ARG A 62 -50.31 53.22 9.82
CA ARG A 62 -50.63 52.00 9.05
C ARG A 62 -50.09 52.07 7.63
N ASP A 63 -50.24 53.20 6.95
CA ASP A 63 -49.75 53.40 5.58
C ASP A 63 -48.21 53.28 5.51
N ALA A 64 -47.51 53.78 6.52
CA ALA A 64 -46.06 53.59 6.68
C ALA A 64 -45.66 52.12 6.91
N VAL A 65 -46.43 51.36 7.71
CA VAL A 65 -46.21 49.91 7.91
C VAL A 65 -46.49 49.13 6.62
N LEU A 66 -47.57 49.44 5.90
CA LEU A 66 -47.89 48.82 4.61
C LEU A 66 -46.82 49.10 3.57
N ALA A 67 -46.25 50.32 3.55
CA ALA A 67 -45.12 50.65 2.68
C ALA A 67 -43.87 49.82 3.01
N ARG A 68 -43.54 49.63 4.29
CA ARG A 68 -42.42 48.78 4.74
C ARG A 68 -42.61 47.31 4.34
N VAL A 69 -43.78 46.74 4.60
CA VAL A 69 -44.12 45.36 4.18
C VAL A 69 -44.07 45.22 2.65
N ALA A 70 -44.47 46.26 1.90
CA ALA A 70 -44.36 46.25 0.45
C ALA A 70 -42.91 46.34 -0.05
N THR A 71 -42.01 47.05 0.64
CA THR A 71 -40.56 47.02 0.33
C THR A 71 -39.92 45.69 0.71
N GLU A 72 -40.20 45.17 1.91
CA GLU A 72 -39.70 43.87 2.37
C GLU A 72 -40.10 42.73 1.43
N LYS A 73 -41.35 42.74 0.93
CA LYS A 73 -41.82 41.79 -0.08
C LYS A 73 -41.06 41.88 -1.40
N LYS A 74 -40.71 43.10 -1.86
CA LYS A 74 -39.91 43.31 -3.07
C LYS A 74 -38.48 42.81 -2.85
N ASP A 75 -37.87 43.15 -1.73
CA ASP A 75 -36.51 42.76 -1.39
C ASP A 75 -36.38 41.24 -1.23
N ALA A 76 -37.38 40.59 -0.62
CA ALA A 76 -37.45 39.13 -0.54
C ALA A 76 -37.55 38.47 -1.93
N LEU A 77 -38.33 39.04 -2.85
CA LEU A 77 -38.45 38.53 -4.23
C LEU A 77 -37.13 38.74 -5.01
N ILE A 78 -36.48 39.88 -4.85
CA ILE A 78 -35.17 40.18 -5.47
C ILE A 78 -34.11 39.20 -4.96
N LYS A 79 -34.04 38.98 -3.64
CA LYS A 79 -33.11 38.00 -3.03
C LYS A 79 -33.37 36.58 -3.50
N ALA A 80 -34.63 36.15 -3.57
CA ALA A 80 -34.99 34.82 -4.06
C ALA A 80 -34.62 34.62 -5.54
N TRP A 81 -34.76 35.66 -6.37
CA TRP A 81 -34.33 35.64 -7.76
C TRP A 81 -32.80 35.63 -7.90
N GLU A 82 -32.09 36.48 -7.15
CA GLU A 82 -30.63 36.53 -7.11
C GLU A 82 -30.04 35.17 -6.70
N GLU A 83 -30.59 34.55 -5.64
CA GLU A 83 -30.16 33.22 -5.18
C GLU A 83 -30.45 32.14 -6.22
N SER A 84 -31.57 32.24 -6.97
CA SER A 84 -31.84 31.35 -8.10
C SER A 84 -30.78 31.46 -9.21
N GLU A 85 -30.35 32.67 -9.54
CA GLU A 85 -29.29 32.89 -10.53
C GLU A 85 -27.90 32.45 -10.02
N ARG A 86 -27.58 32.73 -8.76
CA ARG A 86 -26.36 32.23 -8.08
C ARG A 86 -26.31 30.71 -8.14
N SER A 87 -27.38 30.03 -7.71
CA SER A 87 -27.50 28.57 -7.73
C SER A 87 -27.35 27.97 -9.15
N LYS A 88 -27.90 28.63 -10.18
CA LYS A 88 -27.70 28.22 -11.59
C LYS A 88 -26.24 28.33 -12.04
N VAL A 89 -25.50 29.36 -11.62
CA VAL A 89 -24.07 29.48 -11.92
C VAL A 89 -23.28 28.42 -11.16
N GLU A 90 -23.52 28.28 -9.86
CA GLU A 90 -22.82 27.35 -8.99
C GLU A 90 -23.00 25.90 -9.46
N ASN A 91 -24.23 25.48 -9.78
CA ASN A 91 -24.49 24.13 -10.30
C ASN A 91 -23.75 23.86 -11.63
N ARG A 92 -23.60 24.87 -12.50
CA ARG A 92 -22.82 24.76 -13.74
C ARG A 92 -21.31 24.66 -13.47
N THR A 93 -20.80 25.38 -12.47
CA THR A 93 -19.39 25.32 -12.05
C THR A 93 -19.08 23.97 -11.40
N GLN A 94 -19.89 23.52 -10.44
CA GLN A 94 -19.72 22.22 -9.75
C GLN A 94 -19.75 21.05 -10.73
N LYS A 95 -20.64 21.06 -11.74
CA LYS A 95 -20.64 20.06 -12.82
C LYS A 95 -19.33 20.02 -13.60
N LYS A 96 -18.71 21.16 -13.89
CA LYS A 96 -17.41 21.23 -14.57
C LYS A 96 -16.28 20.73 -13.66
N LEU A 97 -16.25 21.15 -12.40
CA LEU A 97 -15.24 20.70 -11.42
C LEU A 97 -15.32 19.18 -11.21
N ALA A 98 -16.52 18.63 -11.04
CA ALA A 98 -16.73 17.19 -10.93
C ALA A 98 -16.29 16.42 -12.19
N ALA A 99 -16.54 16.98 -13.39
CA ALA A 99 -16.07 16.37 -14.65
C ALA A 99 -14.54 16.40 -14.78
N ILE A 100 -13.88 17.48 -14.35
CA ILE A 100 -12.42 17.58 -14.31
C ILE A 100 -11.85 16.56 -13.32
N GLY A 101 -12.33 16.53 -12.07
CA GLY A 101 -11.86 15.59 -11.06
C GLY A 101 -12.08 14.12 -11.44
N ALA A 102 -13.20 13.80 -12.11
CA ALA A 102 -13.44 12.46 -12.65
C ALA A 102 -12.45 12.07 -13.76
N TRP A 103 -12.10 13.03 -14.65
CA TRP A 103 -11.11 12.81 -15.70
C TRP A 103 -9.68 12.66 -15.15
N GLU A 104 -9.30 13.50 -14.18
CA GLU A 104 -8.02 13.40 -13.46
C GLU A 104 -7.89 12.06 -12.73
N ASN A 105 -8.93 11.64 -12.01
CA ASN A 105 -8.95 10.35 -11.32
C ASN A 105 -8.87 9.16 -12.30
N SER A 106 -9.52 9.25 -13.45
CA SER A 106 -9.40 8.25 -14.53
C SER A 106 -7.96 8.14 -15.04
N LYS A 107 -7.30 9.29 -15.31
CA LYS A 107 -5.90 9.32 -15.76
C LYS A 107 -4.92 8.86 -14.67
N LYS A 108 -5.21 9.14 -13.41
CA LYS A 108 -4.44 8.62 -12.27
C LYS A 108 -4.54 7.10 -12.18
N ALA A 109 -5.74 6.54 -12.28
CA ALA A 109 -5.98 5.09 -12.25
C ALA A 109 -5.33 4.36 -13.44
N GLU A 110 -5.29 4.97 -14.62
CA GLU A 110 -4.58 4.44 -15.80
C GLU A 110 -3.07 4.29 -15.52
N LEU A 111 -2.43 5.34 -14.98
CA LEU A 111 -1.00 5.32 -14.62
C LEU A 111 -0.70 4.36 -13.45
N GLU A 112 -1.57 4.29 -12.44
CA GLU A 112 -1.44 3.34 -11.32
C GLU A 112 -1.54 1.87 -11.81
N ALA A 113 -2.38 1.59 -12.80
CA ALA A 113 -2.48 0.27 -13.42
C ALA A 113 -1.23 -0.09 -14.24
N GLU A 114 -0.63 0.87 -14.97
CA GLU A 114 0.64 0.66 -15.66
C GLU A 114 1.79 0.41 -14.69
N LEU A 115 1.88 1.18 -13.61
CA LEU A 115 2.87 0.99 -12.55
C LEU A 115 2.77 -0.41 -11.93
N LYS A 116 1.57 -0.82 -11.52
CA LYS A 116 1.33 -2.15 -10.95
C LYS A 116 1.71 -3.27 -11.92
N LYS A 117 1.40 -3.12 -13.21
CA LYS A 117 1.79 -4.08 -14.26
C LYS A 117 3.32 -4.19 -14.39
N ILE A 118 4.06 -3.10 -14.21
CA ILE A 118 5.54 -3.12 -14.20
C ILE A 118 6.05 -3.87 -12.97
N GLU A 119 5.50 -3.60 -11.78
CA GLU A 119 5.86 -4.27 -10.52
C GLU A 119 5.62 -5.79 -10.59
N GLU A 120 4.46 -6.23 -11.04
CA GLU A 120 4.11 -7.66 -11.24
C GLU A 120 5.11 -8.34 -12.20
N ASN A 121 5.52 -7.65 -13.27
CA ASN A 121 6.52 -8.15 -14.21
C ASN A 121 7.93 -8.25 -13.60
N LEU A 122 8.29 -7.34 -12.69
CA LEU A 122 9.57 -7.39 -11.96
C LEU A 122 9.58 -8.54 -10.95
N GLU A 123 8.53 -8.72 -10.17
CA GLU A 123 8.45 -9.81 -9.19
C GLU A 123 8.40 -11.18 -9.88
N MET A 124 7.68 -11.33 -10.99
CA MET A 124 7.72 -12.54 -11.82
C MET A 124 9.15 -12.86 -12.32
N LYS A 125 9.90 -11.86 -12.78
CA LYS A 125 11.30 -12.04 -13.24
C LYS A 125 12.21 -12.44 -12.08
N LYS A 126 12.03 -11.83 -10.91
CA LYS A 126 12.78 -12.11 -9.68
C LYS A 126 12.51 -13.54 -9.18
N ALA A 127 11.25 -13.95 -9.07
CA ALA A 127 10.86 -15.32 -8.72
C ALA A 127 11.48 -16.35 -9.67
N LYS A 128 11.38 -16.13 -11.00
CA LYS A 128 11.98 -17.01 -12.02
C LYS A 128 13.51 -17.06 -11.94
N CYS A 129 14.17 -15.99 -11.50
CA CYS A 129 15.62 -15.99 -11.26
C CYS A 129 15.98 -16.84 -10.04
N ILE A 130 15.28 -16.64 -8.92
CA ILE A 130 15.45 -17.38 -7.67
C ILE A 130 15.24 -18.89 -7.91
N GLU A 131 14.17 -19.27 -8.63
CA GLU A 131 13.89 -20.66 -8.99
C GLU A 131 15.03 -21.28 -9.82
N LYS A 132 15.50 -20.57 -10.86
CA LYS A 132 16.66 -21.03 -11.66
C LYS A 132 17.92 -21.23 -10.81
N MET A 133 18.18 -20.37 -9.82
CA MET A 133 19.33 -20.54 -8.94
C MET A 133 19.15 -21.74 -8.00
N LYS A 134 17.96 -21.92 -7.41
CA LYS A 134 17.62 -23.10 -6.60
C LYS A 134 17.77 -24.40 -7.41
N ASN A 135 17.31 -24.42 -8.66
CA ASN A 135 17.43 -25.58 -9.54
C ASN A 135 18.91 -25.89 -9.88
N LYS A 136 19.76 -24.87 -10.12
CA LYS A 136 21.21 -25.07 -10.28
C LYS A 136 21.85 -25.65 -9.02
N VAL A 137 21.50 -25.14 -7.84
CA VAL A 137 21.99 -25.66 -6.55
C VAL A 137 21.56 -27.12 -6.38
N ALA A 138 20.29 -27.46 -6.62
CA ALA A 138 19.80 -28.84 -6.56
C ALA A 138 20.55 -29.79 -7.52
N LEU A 139 20.86 -29.35 -8.75
CA LEU A 139 21.69 -30.12 -9.70
C LEU A 139 23.13 -30.33 -9.19
N LEU A 140 23.73 -29.34 -8.54
CA LEU A 140 25.06 -29.48 -7.91
C LEU A 140 25.03 -30.48 -6.75
N HIS A 141 24.00 -30.44 -5.90
CA HIS A 141 23.81 -31.44 -4.83
C HIS A 141 23.63 -32.85 -5.40
N LYS A 142 22.72 -33.03 -6.36
CA LYS A 142 22.47 -34.31 -7.02
C LYS A 142 23.75 -34.90 -7.65
N THR A 143 24.49 -34.11 -8.42
CA THR A 143 25.74 -34.59 -9.05
C THR A 143 26.87 -34.87 -8.05
N ALA A 144 26.88 -34.20 -6.89
CA ALA A 144 27.79 -34.53 -5.80
C ALA A 144 27.39 -35.84 -5.10
N GLU A 145 26.09 -36.06 -4.89
CA GLU A 145 25.54 -37.29 -4.30
C GLU A 145 25.73 -38.50 -5.20
N GLU A 146 25.50 -38.38 -6.52
CA GLU A 146 25.82 -39.40 -7.52
C GLU A 146 27.30 -39.81 -7.44
N LYS A 147 28.23 -38.86 -7.34
CA LYS A 147 29.67 -39.14 -7.17
C LYS A 147 29.97 -39.86 -5.84
N ARG A 148 29.33 -39.47 -4.73
CA ARG A 148 29.48 -40.15 -3.44
C ARG A 148 28.98 -41.60 -3.53
N ALA A 149 27.80 -41.81 -4.12
CA ALA A 149 27.22 -43.14 -4.31
C ALA A 149 28.11 -44.05 -5.17
N ILE A 150 28.69 -43.54 -6.26
CA ILE A 150 29.64 -44.28 -7.10
C ILE A 150 30.91 -44.67 -6.32
N THR A 151 31.46 -43.76 -5.50
CA THR A 151 32.63 -44.05 -4.67
C THR A 151 32.32 -45.10 -3.60
N GLU A 152 31.16 -45.01 -2.94
CA GLU A 152 30.76 -45.96 -1.91
C GLU A 152 30.45 -47.35 -2.50
N ALA A 153 29.84 -47.41 -3.69
CA ALA A 153 29.64 -48.66 -4.42
C ALA A 153 30.98 -49.34 -4.76
N LYS A 154 31.97 -48.59 -5.25
CA LYS A 154 33.34 -49.11 -5.52
C LYS A 154 34.03 -49.59 -4.24
N ARG A 155 33.88 -48.84 -3.14
CA ARG A 155 34.38 -49.25 -1.81
C ARG A 155 33.77 -50.59 -1.39
N GLY A 156 32.46 -50.77 -1.55
CA GLY A 156 31.78 -52.04 -1.27
C GLY A 156 32.30 -53.18 -2.16
N GLU A 157 32.45 -52.93 -3.46
CA GLU A 157 32.99 -53.89 -4.43
C GLU A 157 34.41 -54.35 -4.07
N ASP A 158 35.31 -53.43 -3.71
CA ASP A 158 36.69 -53.76 -3.35
C ASP A 158 36.80 -54.46 -1.98
N LEU A 159 35.91 -54.16 -1.04
CA LEU A 159 35.79 -54.90 0.22
C LEU A 159 35.31 -56.36 -0.03
N LEU A 160 34.28 -56.56 -0.85
CA LEU A 160 33.80 -57.89 -1.22
C LEU A 160 34.89 -58.72 -1.93
N LYS A 161 35.61 -58.14 -2.90
CA LYS A 161 36.77 -58.81 -3.53
C LYS A 161 37.84 -59.20 -2.52
N ALA A 162 38.14 -58.35 -1.54
CA ALA A 162 39.11 -58.65 -0.49
C ALA A 162 38.63 -59.80 0.41
N GLU A 163 37.34 -59.84 0.74
CA GLU A 163 36.71 -60.93 1.49
C GLU A 163 36.68 -62.25 0.71
N GLU A 164 36.31 -62.24 -0.57
CA GLU A 164 36.35 -63.40 -1.46
C GLU A 164 37.77 -64.00 -1.56
N VAL A 165 38.78 -63.15 -1.75
CA VAL A 165 40.19 -63.58 -1.77
C VAL A 165 40.60 -64.18 -0.43
N ALA A 166 40.22 -63.54 0.69
CA ALA A 166 40.52 -64.06 2.03
C ALA A 166 39.81 -65.41 2.29
N ALA A 167 38.54 -65.55 1.92
CA ALA A 167 37.77 -66.79 2.04
C ALA A 167 38.38 -67.92 1.18
N LYS A 168 38.75 -67.63 -0.07
CA LYS A 168 39.44 -68.57 -0.96
C LYS A 168 40.79 -69.02 -0.39
N CYS A 169 41.57 -68.11 0.17
CA CYS A 169 42.83 -68.43 0.86
C CYS A 169 42.60 -69.33 2.08
N ARG A 170 41.64 -69.01 2.95
CA ARG A 170 41.25 -69.87 4.09
C ARG A 170 40.83 -71.28 3.65
N ALA A 171 40.04 -71.41 2.57
CA ALA A 171 39.54 -72.69 2.08
C ALA A 171 40.61 -73.55 1.39
N THR A 172 41.61 -72.94 0.76
CA THR A 172 42.66 -73.64 -0.02
C THR A 172 44.01 -73.77 0.71
N GLY A 173 44.15 -73.17 1.90
CA GLY A 173 45.42 -73.09 2.62
C GLY A 173 46.49 -72.21 1.94
N SER A 174 46.12 -71.44 0.91
CA SER A 174 47.06 -70.60 0.14
C SER A 174 47.22 -69.21 0.75
N THR A 175 48.45 -68.67 0.76
CA THR A 175 48.74 -67.33 1.28
C THR A 175 48.42 -66.22 0.25
N PRO A 176 47.78 -65.10 0.66
CA PRO A 176 47.49 -64.00 -0.25
C PRO A 176 48.74 -63.38 -0.85
N LYS A 177 48.91 -63.49 -2.18
CA LYS A 177 50.10 -63.03 -2.93
C LYS A 177 50.47 -61.55 -2.72
N LYS A 178 49.52 -60.70 -2.34
CA LYS A 178 49.75 -59.26 -2.06
C LYS A 178 50.29 -59.00 -0.63
N LEU A 179 50.02 -59.86 0.35
CA LEU A 179 50.52 -59.68 1.73
C LEU A 179 52.05 -59.80 1.81
N LEU A 180 52.67 -60.60 0.94
CA LEU A 180 54.11 -60.86 0.96
C LEU A 180 54.97 -59.60 0.78
N ARG A 181 54.42 -58.53 0.18
CA ARG A 181 55.11 -57.23 0.04
C ARG A 181 55.03 -56.32 1.28
N TRP A 182 54.13 -56.59 2.22
CA TRP A 182 53.95 -55.76 3.43
C TRP A 182 54.78 -56.25 4.61
N PHE A 183 55.16 -57.54 4.62
CA PHE A 183 55.95 -58.18 5.68
C PHE A 183 57.44 -58.37 5.32
N SER A 184 57.91 -57.76 4.23
CA SER A 184 59.26 -57.92 3.68
C SER A 184 60.09 -56.62 3.71
N SER A 185 59.86 -55.78 4.72
CA SER A 185 60.64 -54.58 5.06
C SER A 185 61.06 -54.63 6.52
#